data_AF-A0A7X7YY62-F1
#
_entry.id   AF-A0A7X7YY62-F1
#
_cell.length_a   1.000
_cell.length_b   1.000
_cell.length_c   1.000
_cell.angle_alpha   90.00
_cell.angle_beta   90.00
_cell.angle_gamma   90.00
#
_symmetry.space_group_name_H-M   'P 1'
#
loop_
_entity.id
_entity.type
_entity.pdbx_description
1 polymer ?
#
loop_
_entity_poly.entity_id
_entity_poly.type
_entity_poly.pdbx_seq_one_letter_code
_entity_poly.pdbx_strand_id
1 'polypeptide(L)'
;MSGRNGIVAGAVLALLGLVAQGFGGQSQVTSEPNVPTLYVVGDSTASNGQDLGWGSHLGGYFDSTKIAVVNRARGGRSSRTFQAEGLWDQVVGQLKSGDFVLIQFGHNDGGPVNDSSRARGSLPGLGEETQEIHNQLANRDEVVHTFGWYMRKYVADTRAKGATPIVLSLTVRNIWKDGKVERGSGRFSGWAAQVAKDGNVAFVDLTNIIADQYDLLGAERVASLFPKDHTHTNAEGANLNAALVVSGLKALEGCPLAGMLSPLGQAVTPPAQDVFMKQTEAILTRPWMPEAQPPVDNNLPTLFLIGDSTVRTGSLGNGANGQWGWGAPIADFFDRTRINVRNLAWGGTSSRTFITQGFWDKVLVDLKPGDYVIMQFGHNDAGPVNDSSRARGTIRGVGEESQEIDNQLSGKHEVVHTYGWYLRKLIADTRAKGATPIVCSPIPRNGWEGDRVARASQSYGLWAAETAEAEGVLFIDLNELIARRYEQMGRPRVTSLCFPPAEHTHTSAFGARINAACVVEGLRSHADCPLLGYLRKDAP
;
A
#
# COMPACT_ATOMS: atom_id res chain seq x y z
N MET A 1 -69.22 -3.38 -34.54
CA MET A 1 -69.24 -4.33 -33.40
C MET A 1 -68.01 -4.05 -32.54
N SER A 2 -68.24 -3.95 -31.23
CA SER A 2 -67.31 -3.88 -30.07
C SER A 2 -65.79 -3.82 -30.30
N GLY A 3 -65.01 -2.99 -29.60
CA GLY A 3 -65.33 -2.11 -28.47
C GLY A 3 -64.06 -1.59 -27.76
N ARG A 4 -64.23 -0.42 -27.12
CA ARG A 4 -63.65 0.10 -25.86
C ARG A 4 -62.11 0.14 -25.69
N ASN A 5 -61.55 1.36 -25.63
CA ASN A 5 -61.20 2.18 -24.42
C ASN A 5 -59.77 1.86 -23.92
N GLY A 6 -58.87 2.80 -23.58
CA GLY A 6 -58.87 4.27 -23.43
C GLY A 6 -57.41 4.77 -23.35
N ILE A 7 -57.12 6.03 -23.72
CA ILE A 7 -56.92 7.22 -22.82
C ILE A 7 -55.49 7.23 -22.23
N VAL A 8 -54.63 8.26 -22.29
CA VAL A 8 -54.64 9.66 -22.78
C VAL A 8 -53.17 10.11 -22.91
N ALA A 9 -52.86 10.94 -23.93
CA ALA A 9 -51.68 11.80 -23.95
C ALA A 9 -52.07 13.16 -24.54
N GLY A 10 -51.94 14.23 -23.75
CA GLY A 10 -51.98 15.61 -24.22
C GLY A 10 -50.75 16.34 -23.70
N ALA A 11 -50.27 17.43 -24.29
CA ALA A 11 -50.43 17.99 -25.63
C ALA A 11 -49.29 19.00 -25.76
N VAL A 12 -48.57 18.98 -26.87
CA VAL A 12 -47.53 19.96 -27.24
C VAL A 12 -48.05 20.75 -28.43
N LEU A 13 -48.20 22.07 -28.29
CA LEU A 13 -48.25 23.07 -29.36
C LEU A 13 -47.73 24.39 -28.75
N ALA A 14 -46.64 25.02 -29.18
CA ALA A 14 -46.28 25.57 -30.49
C ALA A 14 -46.72 27.05 -30.70
N LEU A 15 -45.67 27.88 -30.82
CA LEU A 15 -45.49 29.08 -31.67
C LEU A 15 -45.94 30.51 -31.25
N LEU A 16 -44.94 31.40 -31.44
CA LEU A 16 -44.94 32.78 -31.99
C LEU A 16 -45.21 33.98 -31.09
N GLY A 17 -44.32 34.98 -31.23
CA GLY A 17 -44.58 36.38 -30.85
C GLY A 17 -43.30 37.23 -30.79
N LEU A 18 -43.13 38.14 -31.75
CA LEU A 18 -41.99 39.04 -31.94
C LEU A 18 -42.35 40.45 -31.40
N VAL A 19 -41.32 41.19 -30.90
CA VAL A 19 -41.14 42.68 -30.90
C VAL A 19 -41.46 43.54 -29.65
N ALA A 20 -40.40 44.29 -29.27
CA ALA A 20 -40.29 45.67 -28.75
C ALA A 20 -40.36 46.04 -27.25
N GLN A 21 -39.20 46.54 -26.80
CA GLN A 21 -38.93 47.77 -26.03
C GLN A 21 -39.40 47.92 -24.57
N GLY A 22 -38.41 47.79 -23.66
CA GLY A 22 -37.95 48.88 -22.78
C GLY A 22 -38.88 49.43 -21.70
N PHE A 23 -38.60 49.12 -20.43
CA PHE A 23 -37.99 50.02 -19.43
C PHE A 23 -38.21 49.49 -18.00
N GLY A 24 -37.14 49.50 -17.20
CA GLY A 24 -37.24 49.80 -15.76
C GLY A 24 -37.58 48.64 -14.83
N GLY A 25 -36.59 47.79 -14.55
CA GLY A 25 -36.59 46.94 -13.36
C GLY A 25 -35.16 46.56 -13.02
N GLN A 26 -34.59 47.17 -11.99
CA GLN A 26 -33.34 46.72 -11.40
C GLN A 26 -33.56 45.29 -10.85
N SER A 27 -33.19 44.29 -11.63
CA SER A 27 -32.96 42.95 -11.08
C SER A 27 -31.65 43.00 -10.31
N GLN A 28 -31.74 42.78 -9.01
CA GLN A 28 -30.60 42.70 -8.12
C GLN A 28 -29.50 41.80 -8.71
N VAL A 29 -28.27 42.33 -8.65
CA VAL A 29 -27.03 41.59 -8.79
C VAL A 29 -27.07 40.47 -7.74
N THR A 30 -27.33 39.24 -8.14
CA THR A 30 -26.86 38.09 -7.37
C THR A 30 -25.39 37.96 -7.73
N SER A 31 -24.51 38.57 -6.94
CA SER A 31 -23.08 38.33 -7.03
C SER A 31 -22.87 36.82 -6.91
N GLU A 32 -22.34 36.20 -7.96
CA GLU A 32 -21.78 34.84 -7.89
C GLU A 32 -21.00 34.71 -6.58
N PRO A 33 -21.21 33.65 -5.79
CA PRO A 33 -20.45 33.44 -4.57
C PRO A 33 -18.96 33.62 -4.86
N ASN A 34 -18.28 34.51 -4.14
CA ASN A 34 -16.84 34.73 -4.27
C ASN A 34 -16.08 33.57 -3.62
N VAL A 35 -16.28 32.35 -4.13
CA VAL A 35 -15.60 31.13 -3.69
C VAL A 35 -14.25 30.99 -4.41
N PRO A 36 -13.25 30.37 -3.77
CA PRO A 36 -12.02 30.01 -4.44
C PRO A 36 -12.28 29.08 -5.63
N THR A 37 -11.36 29.07 -6.58
CA THR A 37 -11.42 28.24 -7.78
C THR A 37 -10.30 27.20 -7.76
N LEU A 38 -10.63 25.93 -7.95
CA LEU A 38 -9.70 24.85 -8.22
C LEU A 38 -9.52 24.68 -9.73
N TYR A 39 -8.38 25.11 -10.24
CA TYR A 39 -8.01 24.89 -11.64
C TYR A 39 -7.31 23.54 -11.80
N VAL A 40 -7.67 22.80 -12.84
CA VAL A 40 -6.93 21.60 -13.26
C VAL A 40 -6.19 21.90 -14.56
N VAL A 41 -4.87 21.74 -14.57
CA VAL A 41 -4.05 21.84 -15.80
C VAL A 41 -3.32 20.52 -16.04
N GLY A 42 -3.29 20.11 -17.30
CA GLY A 42 -2.70 18.84 -17.69
C GLY A 42 -3.03 18.42 -19.11
N ASP A 43 -2.87 17.13 -19.38
CA ASP A 43 -2.99 16.53 -20.71
C ASP A 43 -4.33 15.82 -20.95
N SER A 44 -4.37 14.86 -21.88
CA SER A 44 -5.58 14.11 -22.22
C SER A 44 -6.15 13.32 -21.04
N THR A 45 -5.31 12.80 -20.16
CA THR A 45 -5.73 11.99 -19.01
C THR A 45 -6.48 12.81 -17.96
N ALA A 46 -6.37 14.14 -18.00
CA ALA A 46 -7.11 15.07 -17.15
C ALA A 46 -8.21 15.85 -17.91
N SER A 47 -8.19 15.91 -19.25
CA SER A 47 -8.99 16.86 -20.05
C SER A 47 -10.50 16.58 -20.12
N ASN A 48 -11.30 17.60 -20.45
CA ASN A 48 -12.73 17.48 -20.84
C ASN A 48 -12.94 16.98 -22.28
N GLY A 49 -11.95 16.30 -22.88
CA GLY A 49 -12.00 15.83 -24.27
C GLY A 49 -12.96 14.66 -24.48
N GLN A 50 -12.97 14.11 -25.71
CA GLN A 50 -13.80 12.96 -26.07
C GLN A 50 -13.51 11.72 -25.20
N ASP A 51 -12.25 11.50 -24.83
CA ASP A 51 -11.83 10.39 -23.98
C ASP A 51 -12.00 10.69 -22.47
N LEU A 52 -12.69 11.79 -22.09
CA LEU A 52 -13.03 12.24 -20.72
C LEU A 52 -12.00 11.87 -19.64
N GLY A 53 -11.01 12.74 -19.39
CA GLY A 53 -10.01 12.54 -18.33
C GLY A 53 -10.55 12.77 -16.91
N TRP A 54 -9.77 12.45 -15.88
CA TRP A 54 -10.19 12.55 -14.47
C TRP A 54 -10.70 13.94 -14.07
N GLY A 55 -10.11 15.00 -14.63
CA GLY A 55 -10.53 16.39 -14.35
C GLY A 55 -11.97 16.70 -14.78
N SER A 56 -12.54 15.94 -15.72
CA SER A 56 -13.93 16.10 -16.14
C SER A 56 -14.96 15.61 -15.10
N HIS A 57 -14.54 14.72 -14.20
CA HIS A 57 -15.38 14.17 -13.14
C HIS A 57 -15.11 14.80 -11.77
N LEU A 58 -13.98 15.51 -11.62
CA LEU A 58 -13.53 16.04 -10.34
C LEU A 58 -14.56 16.98 -9.67
N GLY A 59 -15.29 17.77 -10.46
CA GLY A 59 -16.27 18.75 -9.95
C GLY A 59 -17.31 18.15 -9.00
N GLY A 60 -17.74 16.91 -9.23
CA GLY A 60 -18.73 16.23 -8.37
C GLY A 60 -18.24 15.92 -6.96
N TYR A 61 -16.92 15.86 -6.74
CA TYR A 61 -16.33 15.59 -5.43
C TYR A 61 -16.17 16.85 -4.57
N PHE A 62 -16.48 18.04 -5.10
CA PHE A 62 -16.36 19.31 -4.40
C PHE A 62 -17.73 19.96 -4.17
N ASP A 63 -17.87 20.60 -3.02
CA ASP A 63 -19.06 21.35 -2.66
C ASP A 63 -19.06 22.67 -3.43
N SER A 64 -19.95 22.79 -4.42
CA SER A 64 -20.04 23.97 -5.29
C SER A 64 -20.40 25.26 -4.55
N THR A 65 -20.87 25.16 -3.30
CA THR A 65 -21.10 26.34 -2.44
C THR A 65 -19.82 26.84 -1.77
N LYS A 66 -18.74 26.05 -1.79
CA LYS A 66 -17.46 26.34 -1.14
C LYS A 66 -16.31 26.54 -2.12
N ILE A 67 -16.36 25.93 -3.30
CA ILE A 67 -15.30 26.02 -4.32
C ILE A 67 -15.85 25.77 -5.72
N ALA A 68 -15.34 26.51 -6.71
CA ALA A 68 -15.60 26.25 -8.13
C ALA A 68 -14.49 25.36 -8.70
N VAL A 69 -14.83 24.35 -9.51
CA VAL A 69 -13.83 23.49 -10.19
C VAL A 69 -13.80 23.82 -11.68
N VAL A 70 -12.64 24.25 -12.18
CA VAL A 70 -12.44 24.67 -13.58
C VAL A 70 -11.34 23.83 -14.21
N ASN A 71 -11.75 22.84 -15.01
CA ASN A 71 -10.79 22.01 -15.73
C ASN A 71 -10.31 22.68 -17.03
N ARG A 72 -9.01 22.99 -17.08
CA ARG A 72 -8.29 23.61 -18.20
C ARG A 72 -7.32 22.63 -18.87
N ALA A 73 -7.25 21.38 -18.43
CA ALA A 73 -6.45 20.36 -19.07
C ALA A 73 -6.87 20.14 -20.52
N ARG A 74 -5.88 19.92 -21.41
CA ARG A 74 -6.09 19.87 -22.85
C ARG A 74 -5.43 18.64 -23.46
N GLY A 75 -6.24 17.85 -24.16
CA GLY A 75 -5.78 16.63 -24.81
C GLY A 75 -4.57 16.82 -25.72
N GLY A 76 -3.59 15.94 -25.57
CA GLY A 76 -2.37 15.91 -26.39
C GLY A 76 -1.34 16.99 -26.07
N ARG A 77 -1.49 17.78 -25.00
CA ARG A 77 -0.50 18.79 -24.60
C ARG A 77 0.54 18.21 -23.66
N SER A 78 1.76 18.71 -23.77
CA SER A 78 2.84 18.56 -22.78
C SER A 78 2.93 19.83 -21.93
N SER A 79 3.77 19.83 -20.90
CA SER A 79 4.07 21.08 -20.16
C SER A 79 4.58 22.18 -21.09
N ARG A 80 5.38 21.82 -22.11
CA ARG A 80 5.83 22.75 -23.14
C ARG A 80 4.69 23.29 -23.99
N THR A 81 3.91 22.44 -24.66
CA THR A 81 2.94 22.92 -25.64
C THR A 81 1.77 23.64 -24.97
N PHE A 82 1.47 23.30 -23.72
CA PHE A 82 0.52 24.06 -22.90
C PHE A 82 0.98 25.50 -22.67
N GLN A 83 2.27 25.74 -22.45
CA GLN A 83 2.85 27.09 -22.40
C GLN A 83 2.86 27.74 -23.79
N ALA A 84 3.40 27.05 -24.80
CA ALA A 84 3.64 27.62 -26.13
C ALA A 84 2.36 28.01 -26.88
N GLU A 85 1.23 27.37 -26.56
CA GLU A 85 -0.11 27.68 -27.10
C GLU A 85 -0.83 28.79 -26.29
N GLY A 86 -0.21 29.36 -25.25
CA GLY A 86 -0.81 30.38 -24.41
C GLY A 86 -1.91 29.87 -23.46
N LEU A 87 -2.05 28.54 -23.32
CA LEU A 87 -3.07 27.96 -22.43
C LEU A 87 -2.73 28.23 -20.97
N TRP A 88 -1.44 28.20 -20.60
CA TRP A 88 -1.01 28.60 -19.26
C TRP A 88 -1.31 30.07 -18.97
N ASP A 89 -1.01 30.96 -19.91
CA ASP A 89 -1.22 32.41 -19.74
C ASP A 89 -2.71 32.74 -19.55
N GLN A 90 -3.61 32.00 -20.20
CA GLN A 90 -5.06 32.10 -19.98
C GLN A 90 -5.47 31.71 -18.57
N VAL A 91 -4.85 30.67 -17.98
CA VAL A 91 -5.11 30.27 -16.59
C VAL A 91 -4.61 31.35 -15.64
N VAL A 92 -3.36 31.78 -15.79
CA VAL A 92 -2.72 32.81 -14.95
C VAL A 92 -3.50 34.14 -15.01
N GLY A 93 -4.07 34.49 -16.16
CA GLY A 93 -4.92 35.68 -16.32
C GLY A 93 -6.23 35.63 -15.52
N GLN A 94 -6.69 34.44 -15.13
CA GLN A 94 -7.92 34.22 -14.36
C GLN A 94 -7.68 33.92 -12.87
N LEU A 95 -6.46 33.54 -12.49
CA LEU A 95 -6.11 33.24 -11.11
C LEU A 95 -6.27 34.47 -10.20
N LYS A 96 -6.88 34.24 -9.04
CA LYS A 96 -7.00 35.18 -7.92
C LYS A 96 -6.44 34.56 -6.64
N SER A 97 -6.11 35.42 -5.67
CA SER A 97 -5.59 34.98 -4.37
C SER A 97 -6.57 34.03 -3.69
N GLY A 98 -6.07 32.92 -3.15
CA GLY A 98 -6.89 31.86 -2.55
C GLY A 98 -7.37 30.78 -3.52
N ASP A 99 -7.14 30.92 -4.83
CA ASP A 99 -7.36 29.83 -5.79
C ASP A 99 -6.34 28.70 -5.60
N PHE A 100 -6.62 27.55 -6.21
CA PHE A 100 -5.78 26.35 -6.21
C PHE A 100 -5.52 25.90 -7.64
N VAL A 101 -4.35 25.30 -7.90
CA VAL A 101 -4.02 24.76 -9.23
C VAL A 101 -3.44 23.35 -9.09
N LEU A 102 -4.14 22.34 -9.60
CA LEU A 102 -3.61 20.99 -9.78
C LEU A 102 -2.83 20.92 -11.09
N ILE A 103 -1.55 20.57 -11.01
CA ILE A 103 -0.63 20.56 -12.15
C ILE A 103 -0.16 19.12 -12.43
N GLN A 104 -0.54 18.56 -13.57
CA GLN A 104 -0.15 17.19 -13.97
C GLN A 104 0.29 17.14 -15.46
N PHE A 105 1.57 16.89 -15.70
CA PHE A 105 2.12 16.72 -17.06
C PHE A 105 3.17 15.61 -17.11
N GLY A 106 3.52 15.16 -18.31
CA GLY A 106 4.57 14.17 -18.55
C GLY A 106 4.27 13.15 -19.66
N HIS A 107 3.01 12.79 -19.92
CA HIS A 107 2.71 11.75 -20.94
C HIS A 107 3.11 12.16 -22.36
N ASN A 108 2.97 13.45 -22.68
CA ASN A 108 3.34 14.00 -24.00
C ASN A 108 4.75 14.61 -23.99
N ASP A 109 5.30 14.93 -22.83
CA ASP A 109 6.62 15.55 -22.65
C ASP A 109 7.77 14.62 -23.09
N GLY A 110 7.56 13.30 -23.00
CA GLY A 110 8.50 12.29 -23.50
C GLY A 110 8.47 12.07 -25.03
N GLY A 111 7.63 12.79 -25.76
CA GLY A 111 7.57 12.71 -27.22
C GLY A 111 8.75 13.41 -27.92
N PRO A 112 8.81 13.36 -29.26
CA PRO A 112 9.82 14.09 -30.02
C PRO A 112 9.73 15.61 -29.78
N VAL A 113 10.89 16.23 -29.53
CA VAL A 113 11.00 17.70 -29.36
C VAL A 113 10.64 18.43 -30.66
N ASN A 114 11.04 17.89 -31.81
CA ASN A 114 10.70 18.44 -33.11
C ASN A 114 10.51 17.30 -34.13
N ASP A 115 9.31 17.20 -34.70
CA ASP A 115 9.01 16.33 -35.82
C ASP A 115 7.81 16.91 -36.60
N SER A 116 7.47 16.33 -37.74
CA SER A 116 6.36 16.78 -38.59
C SER A 116 4.98 16.29 -38.15
N SER A 117 4.87 15.55 -37.03
CA SER A 117 3.64 14.82 -36.68
C SER A 117 3.04 15.21 -35.32
N ARG A 118 3.88 15.40 -34.30
CA ARG A 118 3.47 15.53 -32.91
C ARG A 118 4.23 16.61 -32.15
N ALA A 119 5.49 16.96 -32.48
CA ALA A 119 6.32 18.05 -31.94
C ALA A 119 5.93 18.58 -30.53
N ARG A 120 5.78 17.66 -29.57
CA ARG A 120 5.23 17.96 -28.22
C ARG A 120 6.28 17.85 -27.11
N GLY A 121 7.41 17.19 -27.36
CA GLY A 121 8.37 16.88 -26.30
C GLY A 121 8.97 18.12 -25.66
N SER A 122 9.22 18.06 -24.36
CA SER A 122 10.11 18.99 -23.66
C SER A 122 11.54 18.42 -23.67
N LEU A 123 12.55 19.21 -23.32
CA LEU A 123 13.86 18.63 -23.02
C LEU A 123 13.75 17.78 -21.74
N PRO A 124 14.48 16.65 -21.66
CA PRO A 124 14.52 15.85 -20.45
C PRO A 124 15.31 16.59 -19.36
N GLY A 125 14.91 16.40 -18.09
CA GLY A 125 15.68 16.85 -16.95
C GLY A 125 15.01 17.96 -16.14
N LEU A 126 15.78 18.43 -15.15
CA LEU A 126 15.35 19.43 -14.17
C LEU A 126 16.09 20.76 -14.32
N GLY A 127 17.14 20.85 -15.14
CA GLY A 127 17.98 22.05 -15.20
C GLY A 127 17.36 23.17 -16.04
N GLU A 128 18.19 24.15 -16.39
CA GLU A 128 17.82 25.34 -17.16
C GLU A 128 18.19 25.19 -18.65
N GLU A 129 18.49 23.97 -19.10
CA GLU A 129 18.89 23.69 -20.48
C GLU A 129 17.79 24.10 -21.47
N THR A 130 18.23 24.66 -22.59
CA THR A 130 17.37 25.09 -23.69
C THR A 130 17.84 24.55 -25.02
N GLN A 131 16.91 24.46 -25.97
CA GLN A 131 17.19 24.13 -27.36
C GLN A 131 16.33 25.02 -28.26
N GLU A 132 16.96 25.75 -29.16
CA GLU A 132 16.26 26.44 -30.24
C GLU A 132 15.85 25.43 -31.32
N ILE A 133 14.60 25.49 -31.75
CA ILE A 133 14.10 24.71 -32.88
C ILE A 133 13.31 25.59 -33.83
N HIS A 134 13.33 25.21 -35.11
CA HIS A 134 12.25 25.57 -36.03
C HIS A 134 11.16 24.49 -35.94
N ASN A 135 10.05 24.78 -35.26
CA ASN A 135 8.98 23.81 -35.01
C ASN A 135 8.30 23.44 -36.35
N GLN A 136 8.48 22.20 -36.80
CA GLN A 136 8.00 21.75 -38.11
C GLN A 136 6.47 21.71 -38.20
N LEU A 137 5.78 21.55 -37.07
CA LEU A 137 4.32 21.48 -37.03
C LEU A 137 3.68 22.86 -36.91
N ALA A 138 4.24 23.74 -36.07
CA ALA A 138 3.74 25.10 -35.87
C ALA A 138 4.32 26.12 -36.87
N ASN A 139 5.31 25.70 -37.67
CA ASN A 139 6.04 26.52 -38.65
C ASN A 139 6.53 27.86 -38.06
N ARG A 140 7.18 27.78 -36.89
CA ARG A 140 7.72 28.93 -36.17
C ARG A 140 8.94 28.53 -35.35
N ASP A 141 9.81 29.50 -35.09
CA ASP A 141 10.94 29.31 -34.19
C ASP A 141 10.46 29.30 -32.73
N GLU A 142 11.06 28.43 -31.91
CA GLU A 142 10.69 28.23 -30.50
C GLU A 142 11.92 27.84 -29.68
N VAL A 143 12.00 28.37 -28.46
CA VAL A 143 12.98 27.93 -27.44
C VAL A 143 12.33 26.87 -26.56
N VAL A 144 12.90 25.66 -26.57
CA VAL A 144 12.42 24.50 -25.81
C VAL A 144 13.20 24.40 -24.51
N HIS A 145 12.52 24.45 -23.37
CA HIS A 145 13.13 24.23 -22.05
C HIS A 145 12.99 22.78 -21.58
N THR A 146 13.65 22.45 -20.45
CA THR A 146 13.43 21.18 -19.73
C THR A 146 12.05 21.07 -19.13
N PHE A 147 11.60 19.83 -18.89
CA PHE A 147 10.38 19.55 -18.15
C PHE A 147 10.36 20.26 -16.78
N GLY A 148 11.47 20.18 -16.03
CA GLY A 148 11.57 20.83 -14.72
C GLY A 148 11.40 22.34 -14.79
N TRP A 149 11.91 22.97 -15.84
CA TRP A 149 11.76 24.41 -16.05
C TRP A 149 10.28 24.81 -16.19
N TYR A 150 9.52 24.13 -17.07
CA TYR A 150 8.09 24.44 -17.26
C TYR A 150 7.29 24.22 -15.98
N MET A 151 7.53 23.10 -15.28
CA MET A 151 6.84 22.80 -14.04
C MET A 151 7.16 23.83 -12.93
N ARG A 152 8.43 24.27 -12.81
CA ARG A 152 8.81 25.36 -11.88
C ARG A 152 8.14 26.69 -12.24
N LYS A 153 8.08 27.02 -13.53
CA LYS A 153 7.37 28.22 -14.00
C LYS A 153 5.90 28.20 -13.56
N TYR A 154 5.20 27.08 -13.74
CA TYR A 154 3.79 26.96 -13.36
C TYR A 154 3.58 27.13 -11.86
N VAL A 155 4.46 26.53 -11.05
CA VAL A 155 4.47 26.72 -9.60
C VAL A 155 4.70 28.19 -9.22
N ALA A 156 5.70 28.84 -9.83
CA ALA A 156 6.06 30.23 -9.54
C ALA A 156 4.94 31.21 -9.92
N ASP A 157 4.39 31.08 -11.13
CA ASP A 157 3.32 31.94 -11.62
C ASP A 157 2.04 31.79 -10.78
N THR A 158 1.72 30.56 -10.35
CA THR A 158 0.57 30.30 -9.46
C THR A 158 0.73 31.06 -8.14
N ARG A 159 1.92 30.97 -7.51
CA ARG A 159 2.22 31.68 -6.27
C ARG A 159 2.21 33.18 -6.43
N ALA A 160 2.72 33.69 -7.55
CA ALA A 160 2.72 35.12 -7.85
C ALA A 160 1.30 35.72 -7.89
N LYS A 161 0.28 34.88 -8.14
CA LYS A 161 -1.14 35.26 -8.09
C LYS A 161 -1.79 35.08 -6.72
N GLY A 162 -1.05 34.65 -5.70
CA GLY A 162 -1.57 34.31 -4.38
C GLY A 162 -2.37 33.00 -4.35
N ALA A 163 -2.27 32.18 -5.40
CA ALA A 163 -2.90 30.88 -5.49
C ALA A 163 -1.96 29.77 -5.00
N THR A 164 -2.52 28.61 -4.66
CA THR A 164 -1.80 27.45 -4.12
C THR A 164 -1.57 26.39 -5.21
N PRO A 165 -0.32 26.18 -5.67
CA PRO A 165 -0.02 25.10 -6.61
C PRO A 165 0.07 23.75 -5.87
N ILE A 166 -0.46 22.70 -6.50
CA ILE A 166 -0.36 21.30 -6.06
C ILE A 166 0.10 20.49 -7.27
N VAL A 167 1.26 19.85 -7.15
CA VAL A 167 1.85 19.06 -8.24
C VAL A 167 1.41 17.60 -8.10
N LEU A 168 0.98 17.00 -9.20
CA LEU A 168 0.58 15.60 -9.26
C LEU A 168 1.57 14.84 -10.14
N SER A 169 1.91 13.60 -9.76
CA SER A 169 2.52 12.67 -10.71
C SER A 169 1.50 12.18 -11.75
N LEU A 170 1.99 11.45 -12.75
CA LEU A 170 1.17 10.99 -13.87
C LEU A 170 0.12 9.95 -13.46
N THR A 171 -0.92 9.83 -14.28
CA THR A 171 -1.77 8.63 -14.22
C THR A 171 -1.01 7.38 -14.69
N VAL A 172 -1.53 6.22 -14.32
CA VAL A 172 -0.95 4.90 -14.63
C VAL A 172 -1.57 4.34 -15.90
N ARG A 173 -0.74 3.77 -16.77
CA ARG A 173 -1.19 3.08 -17.98
C ARG A 173 -1.57 1.64 -17.67
N ASN A 174 -2.50 1.09 -18.46
CA ASN A 174 -2.87 -0.31 -18.41
C ASN A 174 -1.80 -1.21 -19.06
N ILE A 175 -0.61 -1.23 -18.47
CA ILE A 175 0.52 -2.05 -18.88
C ILE A 175 0.90 -2.90 -17.67
N TRP A 176 0.89 -4.22 -17.86
CA TRP A 176 1.09 -5.18 -16.78
C TRP A 176 2.33 -6.01 -17.02
N LYS A 177 3.06 -6.29 -15.94
CA LYS A 177 4.18 -7.22 -15.92
C LYS A 177 4.11 -8.04 -14.63
N ASP A 178 4.20 -9.36 -14.76
CA ASP A 178 4.24 -10.30 -13.62
C ASP A 178 3.09 -10.09 -12.61
N GLY A 179 1.87 -9.84 -13.13
CA GLY A 179 0.67 -9.64 -12.31
C GLY A 179 0.58 -8.28 -11.61
N LYS A 180 1.45 -7.32 -11.96
CA LYS A 180 1.49 -5.97 -11.40
C LYS A 180 1.40 -4.90 -12.49
N VAL A 181 0.67 -3.82 -12.23
CA VAL A 181 0.61 -2.70 -13.16
C VAL A 181 1.90 -1.90 -13.11
N GLU A 182 2.33 -1.34 -14.24
CA GLU A 182 3.52 -0.51 -14.28
C GLU A 182 3.39 0.71 -13.35
N ARG A 183 4.46 1.00 -12.61
CA ARG A 183 4.58 2.25 -11.81
C ARG A 183 5.51 3.26 -12.49
N GLY A 184 5.89 2.96 -13.72
CA GLY A 184 6.87 3.68 -14.51
C GLY A 184 6.22 4.49 -15.61
N SER A 185 5.51 5.57 -15.29
CA SER A 185 5.12 6.58 -16.30
C SER A 185 6.34 7.42 -16.78
N GLY A 186 7.52 6.79 -16.86
CA GLY A 186 8.81 7.40 -17.17
C GLY A 186 9.44 8.19 -16.01
N ARG A 187 10.45 9.00 -16.34
CA ARG A 187 11.21 9.83 -15.39
C ARG A 187 10.41 11.04 -14.87
N PHE A 188 9.29 11.37 -15.51
CA PHE A 188 8.48 12.57 -15.26
C PHE A 188 7.83 12.59 -13.89
N SER A 189 7.36 11.44 -13.37
CA SER A 189 6.81 11.35 -12.01
C SER A 189 7.87 11.72 -10.96
N GLY A 190 9.10 11.23 -11.12
CA GLY A 190 10.23 11.58 -10.26
C GLY A 190 10.64 13.05 -10.39
N TRP A 191 10.64 13.60 -11.60
CA TRP A 191 10.91 15.03 -11.81
C TRP A 191 9.81 15.93 -11.25
N ALA A 192 8.53 15.56 -11.37
CA ALA A 192 7.42 16.29 -10.77
C ALA A 192 7.52 16.30 -9.24
N ALA A 193 7.86 15.16 -8.62
CA ALA A 193 8.13 15.07 -7.19
C ALA A 193 9.29 15.97 -6.76
N GLN A 194 10.38 15.98 -7.54
CA GLN A 194 11.54 16.81 -7.25
C GLN A 194 11.24 18.30 -7.41
N VAL A 195 10.50 18.72 -8.44
CA VAL A 195 10.03 20.11 -8.60
C VAL A 195 9.14 20.51 -7.42
N ALA A 196 8.25 19.63 -6.97
CA ALA A 196 7.38 19.93 -5.85
C ALA A 196 8.18 20.11 -4.55
N LYS A 197 9.15 19.22 -4.31
CA LYS A 197 10.08 19.28 -3.19
C LYS A 197 10.92 20.56 -3.19
N ASP A 198 11.59 20.87 -4.30
CA ASP A 198 12.44 22.05 -4.43
C ASP A 198 11.64 23.35 -4.38
N GLY A 199 10.41 23.30 -4.91
CA GLY A 199 9.45 24.37 -4.81
C GLY A 199 8.84 24.51 -3.42
N ASN A 200 8.99 23.55 -2.51
CA ASN A 200 8.23 23.47 -1.25
C ASN A 200 6.71 23.63 -1.47
N VAL A 201 6.16 22.88 -2.42
CA VAL A 201 4.72 22.82 -2.71
C VAL A 201 4.19 21.41 -2.47
N ALA A 202 2.88 21.30 -2.28
CA ALA A 202 2.24 20.01 -2.09
C ALA A 202 2.44 19.11 -3.31
N PHE A 203 2.70 17.83 -3.04
CA PHE A 203 2.85 16.79 -4.05
C PHE A 203 1.89 15.64 -3.77
N VAL A 204 1.12 15.24 -4.77
CA VAL A 204 0.29 14.03 -4.73
C VAL A 204 0.92 12.98 -5.64
N ASP A 205 1.37 11.87 -5.04
CA ASP A 205 1.92 10.70 -5.76
C ASP A 205 0.78 9.87 -6.38
N LEU A 206 0.09 10.48 -7.35
CA LEU A 206 -1.05 9.89 -8.02
C LEU A 206 -0.70 8.58 -8.74
N THR A 207 0.56 8.43 -9.17
CA THR A 207 1.06 7.22 -9.85
C THR A 207 0.92 6.02 -8.93
N ASN A 208 1.45 6.11 -7.71
CA ASN A 208 1.37 5.00 -6.77
C ASN A 208 -0.04 4.78 -6.25
N ILE A 209 -0.81 5.85 -6.01
CA ILE A 209 -2.21 5.76 -5.57
C ILE A 209 -3.06 4.98 -6.60
N ILE A 210 -2.93 5.30 -7.88
CA ILE A 210 -3.64 4.60 -8.95
C ILE A 210 -3.11 3.18 -9.13
N ALA A 211 -1.80 2.98 -9.11
CA ALA A 211 -1.22 1.65 -9.28
C ALA A 211 -1.64 0.68 -8.17
N ASP A 212 -1.71 1.13 -6.92
CA ASP A 212 -2.20 0.33 -5.78
C ASP A 212 -3.65 -0.09 -6.01
N GLN A 213 -4.51 0.84 -6.45
CA GLN A 213 -5.91 0.53 -6.72
C GLN A 213 -6.08 -0.41 -7.91
N TYR A 214 -5.29 -0.24 -8.97
CA TYR A 214 -5.33 -1.10 -10.14
C TYR A 214 -4.83 -2.51 -9.82
N ASP A 215 -3.75 -2.65 -9.05
CA ASP A 215 -3.26 -3.93 -8.55
C ASP A 215 -4.35 -4.69 -7.76
N LEU A 216 -5.17 -3.99 -6.98
CA LEU A 216 -6.29 -4.58 -6.22
C LEU A 216 -7.44 -5.03 -7.13
N LEU A 217 -7.76 -4.25 -8.17
CA LEU A 217 -8.81 -4.59 -9.13
C LEU A 217 -8.39 -5.74 -10.05
N GLY A 218 -7.09 -5.88 -10.33
CA GLY A 218 -6.53 -6.88 -11.23
C GLY A 218 -6.62 -6.49 -12.71
N ALA A 219 -5.76 -7.11 -13.53
CA ALA A 219 -5.57 -6.75 -14.93
C ALA A 219 -6.84 -6.81 -15.79
N GLU A 220 -7.67 -7.82 -15.58
CA GLU A 220 -8.92 -8.00 -16.33
C GLU A 220 -9.91 -6.86 -16.07
N ARG A 221 -10.13 -6.52 -14.79
CA ARG A 221 -11.01 -5.41 -14.43
C ARG A 221 -10.45 -4.09 -14.92
N VAL A 222 -9.16 -3.84 -14.76
CA VAL A 222 -8.52 -2.61 -15.24
C VAL A 222 -8.61 -2.51 -16.76
N ALA A 223 -8.46 -3.60 -17.51
CA ALA A 223 -8.62 -3.57 -18.97
C ALA A 223 -9.99 -3.05 -19.42
N SER A 224 -11.07 -3.36 -18.69
CA SER A 224 -12.41 -2.82 -18.98
C SER A 224 -12.50 -1.29 -18.86
N LEU A 225 -11.60 -0.66 -18.12
CA LEU A 225 -11.53 0.79 -17.95
C LEU A 225 -10.80 1.49 -19.10
N PHE A 226 -10.08 0.76 -19.97
CA PHE A 226 -9.23 1.28 -21.04
C PHE A 226 -9.67 0.75 -22.42
N PRO A 227 -10.81 1.22 -22.96
CA PRO A 227 -11.44 0.59 -24.13
C PRO A 227 -10.72 0.83 -25.47
N LYS A 228 -9.82 1.81 -25.53
CA LYS A 228 -9.21 2.30 -26.78
C LYS A 228 -7.71 2.03 -26.86
N ASP A 229 -6.99 2.39 -25.80
CA ASP A 229 -5.56 2.21 -25.68
C ASP A 229 -5.17 2.10 -24.19
N HIS A 230 -3.89 1.88 -23.91
CA HIS A 230 -3.40 1.69 -22.54
C HIS A 230 -3.30 2.98 -21.72
N THR A 231 -3.65 4.16 -22.23
CA THR A 231 -3.47 5.47 -21.56
C THR A 231 -4.80 6.14 -21.24
N HIS A 232 -5.79 6.03 -22.12
CA HIS A 232 -7.06 6.75 -21.99
C HIS A 232 -8.14 5.85 -21.40
N THR A 233 -8.65 6.24 -20.24
CA THR A 233 -9.76 5.55 -19.58
C THR A 233 -11.12 5.89 -20.20
N ASN A 234 -12.12 5.06 -19.98
CA ASN A 234 -13.53 5.43 -20.16
C ASN A 234 -14.01 6.33 -19.00
N ALA A 235 -15.29 6.73 -19.03
CA ALA A 235 -15.88 7.57 -17.98
C ALA A 235 -15.81 6.94 -16.57
N GLU A 236 -15.95 5.62 -16.46
CA GLU A 236 -15.83 4.91 -15.18
C GLU A 236 -14.39 5.00 -14.63
N GLY A 237 -13.38 4.70 -15.45
CA GLY A 237 -11.98 4.79 -15.04
C GLY A 237 -11.55 6.23 -14.76
N ALA A 238 -12.07 7.19 -15.52
CA ALA A 238 -11.85 8.61 -15.27
C ALA A 238 -12.45 9.06 -13.94
N ASN A 239 -13.66 8.61 -13.61
CA ASN A 239 -14.28 8.88 -12.32
C ASN A 239 -13.52 8.21 -11.16
N LEU A 240 -13.05 6.96 -11.35
CA LEU A 240 -12.18 6.29 -10.38
C LEU A 240 -10.90 7.10 -10.14
N ASN A 241 -10.22 7.54 -11.19
CA ASN A 241 -9.01 8.35 -11.07
C ASN A 241 -9.29 9.70 -10.42
N ALA A 242 -10.46 10.31 -10.66
CA ALA A 242 -10.88 11.53 -9.96
C ALA A 242 -11.06 11.29 -8.45
N ALA A 243 -11.69 10.17 -8.06
CA ALA A 243 -11.75 9.77 -6.65
C ALA A 243 -10.34 9.57 -6.07
N LEU A 244 -9.41 8.97 -6.80
CA LEU A 244 -8.03 8.76 -6.34
C LEU A 244 -7.21 10.06 -6.24
N VAL A 245 -7.52 11.07 -7.05
CA VAL A 245 -7.01 12.44 -6.85
C VAL A 245 -7.53 13.01 -5.53
N VAL A 246 -8.84 12.91 -5.26
CA VAL A 246 -9.44 13.37 -4.00
C VAL A 246 -8.85 12.62 -2.81
N SER A 247 -8.62 11.31 -2.95
CA SER A 247 -7.92 10.48 -1.99
C SER A 247 -6.56 11.10 -1.66
N GLY A 248 -5.72 11.33 -2.68
CA GLY A 248 -4.40 11.97 -2.51
C GLY A 248 -4.45 13.36 -1.87
N LEU A 249 -5.43 14.20 -2.25
CA LEU A 249 -5.62 15.52 -1.65
C LEU A 249 -5.96 15.45 -0.16
N LYS A 250 -6.75 14.44 0.27
CA LYS A 250 -7.06 14.22 1.70
C LYS A 250 -5.84 13.79 2.53
N ALA A 251 -4.81 13.24 1.89
CA ALA A 251 -3.58 12.82 2.57
C ALA A 251 -2.55 13.95 2.74
N LEU A 252 -2.77 15.10 2.10
CA LEU A 252 -1.91 16.27 2.26
C LEU A 252 -2.18 16.93 3.62
N GLU A 253 -1.15 17.00 4.47
CA GLU A 253 -1.24 17.66 5.77
C GLU A 253 -1.66 19.13 5.62
N GLY A 254 -2.71 19.53 6.35
CA GLY A 254 -3.21 20.91 6.35
C GLY A 254 -3.82 21.38 5.03
N CYS A 255 -4.14 20.48 4.07
CA CYS A 255 -4.70 20.88 2.78
C CYS A 255 -6.12 21.47 2.93
N PRO A 256 -6.35 22.75 2.56
CA PRO A 256 -7.66 23.40 2.73
C PRO A 256 -8.77 22.76 1.88
N LEU A 257 -8.40 22.11 0.78
CA LEU A 257 -9.34 21.47 -0.15
C LEU A 257 -10.18 20.38 0.50
N ALA A 258 -9.68 19.71 1.54
CA ALA A 258 -10.42 18.68 2.27
C ALA A 258 -11.70 19.23 2.93
N GLY A 259 -11.68 20.49 3.39
CA GLY A 259 -12.85 21.17 3.97
C GLY A 259 -13.90 21.62 2.94
N MET A 260 -13.55 21.57 1.65
CA MET A 260 -14.38 22.01 0.52
C MET A 260 -15.00 20.84 -0.26
N LEU A 261 -14.83 19.60 0.22
CA LEU A 261 -15.38 18.41 -0.41
C LEU A 261 -16.89 18.31 -0.25
N SER A 262 -17.56 17.85 -1.31
CA SER A 262 -18.98 17.45 -1.29
C SER A 262 -19.16 16.19 -0.44
N PRO A 263 -20.40 15.76 -0.13
CA PRO A 263 -20.62 14.46 0.51
C PRO A 263 -19.96 13.29 -0.24
N LEU A 264 -19.95 13.34 -1.58
CA LEU A 264 -19.26 12.35 -2.41
C LEU A 264 -17.74 12.39 -2.20
N GLY A 265 -17.13 13.58 -2.16
CA GLY A 265 -15.71 13.75 -1.86
C GLY A 265 -15.33 13.32 -0.45
N GLN A 266 -16.18 13.60 0.53
CA GLN A 266 -15.95 13.20 1.92
C GLN A 266 -15.91 11.67 2.06
N ALA A 267 -16.77 10.95 1.32
CA ALA A 267 -16.85 9.50 1.30
C ALA A 267 -15.61 8.80 0.69
N VAL A 268 -14.81 9.50 -0.12
CA VAL A 268 -13.56 8.95 -0.68
C VAL A 268 -12.55 8.75 0.45
N THR A 269 -12.01 7.53 0.60
CA THR A 269 -10.94 7.25 1.57
C THR A 269 -9.59 7.81 1.10
N PRO A 270 -8.75 8.40 1.97
CA PRO A 270 -7.36 8.74 1.63
C PRO A 270 -6.55 7.47 1.25
N PRO A 271 -5.40 7.58 0.56
CA PRO A 271 -4.69 6.43 0.03
C PRO A 271 -4.18 5.57 1.17
N ALA A 272 -4.14 4.26 0.95
CA ALA A 272 -3.76 3.28 1.97
C ALA A 272 -2.28 3.36 2.44
N GLN A 273 -1.55 4.42 2.10
CA GLN A 273 -0.25 4.73 2.73
C GLN A 273 -0.37 5.22 4.17
N ASP A 274 -1.54 5.69 4.59
CA ASP A 274 -1.65 6.45 5.85
C ASP A 274 -2.11 5.62 7.06
N VAL A 275 -2.46 4.35 6.89
CA VAL A 275 -2.70 3.47 8.06
C VAL A 275 -1.45 2.65 8.35
N PHE A 276 -0.86 2.09 7.31
CA PHE A 276 0.22 1.11 7.45
C PHE A 276 1.57 1.74 7.78
N MET A 277 1.96 2.84 7.11
CA MET A 277 3.19 3.55 7.44
C MET A 277 3.04 4.38 8.71
N LYS A 278 1.85 4.87 9.06
CA LYS A 278 1.58 5.46 10.37
C LYS A 278 1.60 4.42 11.51
N GLN A 279 1.04 3.23 11.31
CA GLN A 279 1.19 2.10 12.24
C GLN A 279 2.65 1.72 12.37
N THR A 280 3.36 1.58 11.24
CA THR A 280 4.79 1.29 11.23
C THR A 280 5.55 2.38 11.98
N GLU A 281 5.40 3.66 11.64
CA GLU A 281 6.04 4.79 12.34
C GLU A 281 5.66 4.89 13.83
N ALA A 282 4.40 4.66 14.21
CA ALA A 282 3.96 4.58 15.61
C ALA A 282 4.62 3.40 16.35
N ILE A 283 4.75 2.25 15.70
CA ILE A 283 5.52 1.11 16.21
C ILE A 283 7.00 1.49 16.32
N LEU A 284 7.56 2.23 15.35
CA LEU A 284 8.98 2.59 15.27
C LEU A 284 9.40 3.68 16.26
N THR A 285 8.50 4.61 16.59
CA THR A 285 8.79 5.77 17.45
C THR A 285 8.40 5.56 18.91
N ARG A 286 7.63 4.50 19.22
CA ARG A 286 7.31 4.13 20.61
C ARG A 286 8.57 3.67 21.34
N PRO A 287 8.95 4.32 22.47
CA PRO A 287 10.03 3.87 23.33
C PRO A 287 9.78 2.42 23.71
N TRP A 288 10.72 1.56 23.32
CA TRP A 288 10.69 0.16 23.65
C TRP A 288 11.84 -0.11 24.59
N MET A 289 11.49 -0.42 25.82
CA MET A 289 12.39 -1.02 26.80
C MET A 289 11.91 -2.46 26.93
N PRO A 290 12.77 -3.47 26.69
CA PRO A 290 12.45 -4.82 27.12
C PRO A 290 12.43 -4.79 28.65
N GLU A 291 11.30 -4.41 29.24
CA GLU A 291 11.05 -4.68 30.65
C GLU A 291 11.14 -6.19 30.85
N ALA A 292 11.66 -6.61 32.01
CA ALA A 292 11.54 -8.00 32.42
C ALA A 292 10.06 -8.41 32.30
N GLN A 293 9.80 -9.58 31.73
CA GLN A 293 8.43 -10.11 31.69
C GLN A 293 7.86 -10.03 33.11
N PRO A 294 6.67 -9.43 33.30
CA PRO A 294 6.06 -9.36 34.62
C PRO A 294 5.94 -10.79 35.18
N PRO A 295 5.99 -10.95 36.51
CA PRO A 295 5.75 -12.25 37.14
C PRO A 295 4.44 -12.86 36.60
N VAL A 296 4.46 -14.17 36.33
CA VAL A 296 3.27 -14.88 35.83
C VAL A 296 2.16 -14.79 36.87
N ASP A 297 0.99 -14.29 36.46
CA ASP A 297 -0.22 -14.38 37.28
C ASP A 297 -0.96 -15.68 36.93
N ASN A 298 -0.96 -16.63 37.86
CA ASN A 298 -1.57 -17.94 37.66
C ASN A 298 -3.10 -17.89 37.48
N ASN A 299 -3.76 -16.76 37.77
CA ASN A 299 -5.19 -16.57 37.55
C ASN A 299 -5.53 -16.13 36.13
N LEU A 300 -4.54 -15.75 35.32
CA LEU A 300 -4.76 -15.30 33.94
C LEU A 300 -4.50 -16.44 32.93
N PRO A 301 -5.19 -16.41 31.77
CA PRO A 301 -4.78 -17.24 30.63
C PRO A 301 -3.36 -16.87 30.19
N THR A 302 -2.65 -17.82 29.60
CA THR A 302 -1.29 -17.63 29.10
C THR A 302 -1.23 -17.85 27.60
N LEU A 303 -0.70 -16.87 26.89
CA LEU A 303 -0.24 -17.02 25.52
C LEU A 303 1.21 -17.52 25.53
N PHE A 304 1.39 -18.77 25.15
CA PHE A 304 2.70 -19.37 24.92
C PHE A 304 3.12 -19.17 23.47
N LEU A 305 4.35 -18.71 23.26
CA LEU A 305 4.98 -18.64 21.95
C LEU A 305 6.05 -19.73 21.86
N ILE A 306 5.93 -20.60 20.87
CA ILE A 306 6.91 -21.65 20.59
C ILE A 306 7.44 -21.49 19.17
N GLY A 307 8.71 -21.84 18.97
CA GLY A 307 9.37 -21.67 17.68
C GLY A 307 10.88 -21.68 17.77
N ASP A 308 11.49 -21.12 16.74
CA ASP A 308 12.94 -21.07 16.54
C ASP A 308 13.58 -19.72 16.93
N SER A 309 14.80 -19.45 16.44
CA SER A 309 15.54 -18.21 16.68
C SER A 309 14.90 -16.95 16.09
N THR A 310 13.93 -17.08 15.19
CA THR A 310 13.16 -15.94 14.65
C THR A 310 11.96 -15.56 15.52
N VAL A 311 11.60 -16.43 16.47
CA VAL A 311 10.62 -16.16 17.54
C VAL A 311 11.33 -15.75 18.82
N ARG A 312 12.46 -16.40 19.15
CA ARG A 312 13.30 -16.11 20.32
C ARG A 312 14.18 -14.88 20.13
N THR A 313 14.47 -14.17 21.21
CA THR A 313 15.37 -13.01 21.23
C THR A 313 16.80 -13.35 21.64
N GLY A 314 17.75 -13.31 20.71
CA GLY A 314 19.17 -13.56 20.94
C GLY A 314 19.49 -14.94 21.56
N SER A 315 20.79 -15.26 21.66
CA SER A 315 21.22 -16.55 22.25
C SER A 315 20.89 -16.65 23.74
N LEU A 316 20.90 -15.52 24.47
CA LEU A 316 20.62 -15.45 25.91
C LEU A 316 19.18 -15.04 26.25
N GLY A 317 18.29 -14.82 25.27
CA GLY A 317 16.94 -14.30 25.56
C GLY A 317 16.86 -12.77 25.66
N ASN A 318 17.99 -12.06 25.55
CA ASN A 318 18.09 -10.62 25.85
C ASN A 318 18.53 -9.75 24.65
N GLY A 319 18.76 -10.36 23.48
CA GLY A 319 19.12 -9.64 22.25
C GLY A 319 20.49 -8.96 22.27
N ALA A 320 21.36 -9.31 23.24
CA ALA A 320 22.69 -8.72 23.38
C ALA A 320 23.60 -8.92 22.17
N ASN A 321 23.31 -9.91 21.32
CA ASN A 321 24.02 -10.15 20.06
C ASN A 321 23.40 -9.42 18.86
N GLY A 322 22.47 -8.47 19.09
CA GLY A 322 21.79 -7.71 18.04
C GLY A 322 20.69 -8.48 17.31
N GLN A 323 20.47 -9.77 17.62
CA GLN A 323 19.44 -10.61 17.01
C GLN A 323 18.20 -10.66 17.90
N TRP A 324 17.04 -10.44 17.29
CA TRP A 324 15.75 -10.38 17.97
C TRP A 324 14.72 -11.20 17.20
N GLY A 325 13.91 -11.93 17.94
CA GLY A 325 12.76 -12.64 17.42
C GLY A 325 11.48 -11.89 17.73
N TRP A 326 10.47 -12.04 16.88
CA TRP A 326 9.21 -11.28 17.01
C TRP A 326 8.46 -11.59 18.32
N GLY A 327 8.72 -12.74 18.93
CA GLY A 327 8.08 -13.13 20.17
C GLY A 327 8.47 -12.27 21.38
N ALA A 328 9.53 -11.47 21.32
CA ALA A 328 9.80 -10.48 22.37
C ALA A 328 8.91 -9.24 22.28
N PRO A 329 8.89 -8.48 21.17
CA PRO A 329 8.08 -7.27 21.09
C PRO A 329 6.56 -7.55 21.06
N ILE A 330 6.12 -8.74 20.67
CA ILE A 330 4.67 -9.03 20.61
C ILE A 330 3.96 -8.90 21.97
N ALA A 331 4.67 -9.15 23.07
CA ALA A 331 4.11 -9.04 24.41
C ALA A 331 3.63 -7.62 24.75
N ASP A 332 4.14 -6.58 24.07
CA ASP A 332 3.72 -5.18 24.26
C ASP A 332 2.41 -4.83 23.57
N PHE A 333 1.90 -5.71 22.70
CA PHE A 333 0.62 -5.55 22.02
C PHE A 333 -0.55 -6.18 22.78
N PHE A 334 -0.26 -6.96 23.83
CA PHE A 334 -1.27 -7.57 24.69
C PHE A 334 -1.46 -6.76 25.98
N ASP A 335 -2.70 -6.74 26.46
CA ASP A 335 -3.04 -6.20 27.77
C ASP A 335 -2.60 -7.22 28.84
N ARG A 336 -1.38 -7.01 29.35
CA ARG A 336 -0.73 -7.90 30.32
C ARG A 336 -1.44 -7.95 31.68
N THR A 337 -2.47 -7.13 31.90
CA THR A 337 -3.35 -7.26 33.08
C THR A 337 -4.42 -8.33 32.89
N ARG A 338 -4.59 -8.85 31.67
CA ARG A 338 -5.64 -9.80 31.29
C ARG A 338 -5.10 -11.11 30.72
N ILE A 339 -3.84 -11.15 30.31
CA ILE A 339 -3.18 -12.34 29.77
C ILE A 339 -1.69 -12.33 30.09
N ASN A 340 -1.11 -13.49 30.41
CA ASN A 340 0.34 -13.66 30.45
C ASN A 340 0.86 -13.89 29.02
N VAL A 341 2.04 -13.36 28.66
CA VAL A 341 2.70 -13.67 27.38
C VAL A 341 4.07 -14.29 27.67
N ARG A 342 4.25 -15.57 27.32
CA ARG A 342 5.48 -16.33 27.59
C ARG A 342 6.12 -16.80 26.29
N ASN A 343 7.24 -16.18 25.95
CA ASN A 343 8.07 -16.63 24.85
C ASN A 343 8.98 -17.79 25.29
N LEU A 344 8.62 -19.01 24.90
CA LEU A 344 9.36 -20.25 25.17
C LEU A 344 10.01 -20.82 23.90
N ALA A 345 10.09 -20.03 22.83
CA ALA A 345 10.84 -20.40 21.64
C ALA A 345 12.32 -20.62 21.96
N TRP A 346 12.95 -21.54 21.23
CA TRP A 346 14.34 -21.89 21.45
C TRP A 346 15.18 -21.71 20.18
N GLY A 347 16.29 -20.99 20.29
CA GLY A 347 17.16 -20.75 19.14
C GLY A 347 17.72 -22.05 18.58
N GLY A 348 17.66 -22.21 17.26
CA GLY A 348 18.24 -23.35 16.55
C GLY A 348 17.38 -24.62 16.49
N THR A 349 16.21 -24.67 17.15
CA THR A 349 15.31 -25.82 17.08
C THR A 349 14.46 -25.83 15.82
N SER A 350 14.16 -27.03 15.32
CA SER A 350 13.09 -27.33 14.38
C SER A 350 11.84 -27.78 15.15
N SER A 351 10.72 -28.02 14.46
CA SER A 351 9.53 -28.63 15.08
C SER A 351 9.87 -29.96 15.78
N ARG A 352 10.70 -30.79 15.12
CA ARG A 352 11.27 -32.02 15.68
C ARG A 352 12.12 -31.77 16.91
N THR A 353 13.19 -30.98 16.80
CA THR A 353 14.17 -30.88 17.90
C THR A 353 13.65 -30.09 19.08
N PHE A 354 12.62 -29.27 18.89
CA PHE A 354 11.89 -28.66 19.99
C PHE A 354 11.20 -29.72 20.87
N ILE A 355 10.64 -30.77 20.25
CA ILE A 355 10.06 -31.92 20.95
C ILE A 355 11.16 -32.82 21.52
N THR A 356 12.09 -33.29 20.69
CA THR A 356 13.07 -34.31 21.12
C THR A 356 14.09 -33.82 22.14
N GLN A 357 14.28 -32.50 22.27
CA GLN A 357 15.13 -31.89 23.32
C GLN A 357 14.33 -31.50 24.59
N GLY A 358 13.05 -31.86 24.66
CA GLY A 358 12.20 -31.67 25.85
C GLY A 358 11.77 -30.22 26.08
N PHE A 359 11.86 -29.34 25.07
CA PHE A 359 11.31 -27.99 25.20
C PHE A 359 9.80 -28.01 25.18
N TRP A 360 9.20 -28.89 24.37
CA TRP A 360 7.74 -29.06 24.35
C TRP A 360 7.20 -29.58 25.70
N ASP A 361 7.89 -30.53 26.33
CA ASP A 361 7.49 -31.05 27.64
C ASP A 361 7.42 -29.95 28.70
N LYS A 362 8.35 -28.99 28.67
CA LYS A 362 8.34 -27.82 29.57
C LYS A 362 7.12 -26.93 29.35
N VAL A 363 6.66 -26.78 28.12
CA VAL A 363 5.42 -26.03 27.83
C VAL A 363 4.21 -26.80 28.37
N LEU A 364 4.15 -28.12 28.12
CA LEU A 364 3.03 -28.97 28.54
C LEU A 364 2.83 -29.06 30.06
N VAL A 365 3.90 -28.88 30.84
CA VAL A 365 3.82 -28.82 32.31
C VAL A 365 3.02 -27.59 32.76
N ASP A 366 3.23 -26.45 32.11
CA ASP A 366 2.63 -25.17 32.48
C ASP A 366 1.28 -24.90 31.77
N LEU A 367 1.01 -25.62 30.68
CA LEU A 367 -0.18 -25.41 29.84
C LEU A 367 -1.46 -25.89 30.56
N LYS A 368 -2.46 -25.01 30.64
CA LYS A 368 -3.78 -25.29 31.26
C LYS A 368 -4.96 -24.94 30.35
N PRO A 369 -6.18 -25.42 30.65
CA PRO A 369 -7.37 -25.07 29.88
C PRO A 369 -7.58 -23.55 29.77
N GLY A 370 -7.91 -23.08 28.57
CA GLY A 370 -8.09 -21.65 28.28
C GLY A 370 -6.81 -20.89 27.89
N ASP A 371 -5.64 -21.54 27.91
CA ASP A 371 -4.40 -20.98 27.37
C ASP A 371 -4.35 -21.03 25.84
N TYR A 372 -3.36 -20.35 25.25
CA TYR A 372 -3.14 -20.25 23.81
C TYR A 372 -1.70 -20.63 23.47
N VAL A 373 -1.49 -21.27 22.33
CA VAL A 373 -0.15 -21.60 21.81
C VAL A 373 -0.03 -21.08 20.38
N ILE A 374 0.78 -20.04 20.15
CA ILE A 374 1.21 -19.65 18.81
C ILE A 374 2.51 -20.39 18.49
N MET A 375 2.53 -21.14 17.40
CA MET A 375 3.67 -21.93 16.96
C MET A 375 4.19 -21.50 15.59
N GLN A 376 5.51 -21.32 15.47
CA GLN A 376 6.16 -20.97 14.21
C GLN A 376 7.49 -21.72 14.05
N PHE A 377 7.55 -22.63 13.07
CA PHE A 377 8.73 -23.42 12.72
C PHE A 377 8.98 -23.40 11.19
N GLY A 378 10.07 -24.03 10.74
CA GLY A 378 10.40 -24.16 9.31
C GLY A 378 11.85 -23.83 8.96
N HIS A 379 12.47 -22.83 9.62
CA HIS A 379 13.84 -22.39 9.25
C HIS A 379 14.89 -23.48 9.46
N ASN A 380 14.74 -24.24 10.54
CA ASN A 380 15.67 -25.27 10.95
C ASN A 380 15.24 -26.66 10.47
N ASP A 381 13.94 -26.86 10.29
CA ASP A 381 13.32 -28.04 9.67
C ASP A 381 13.85 -28.27 8.25
N ALA A 382 14.13 -27.18 7.52
CA ALA A 382 14.78 -27.20 6.20
C ALA A 382 16.21 -27.77 6.17
N GLY A 383 16.83 -28.00 7.33
CA GLY A 383 18.17 -28.58 7.42
C GLY A 383 18.23 -30.08 7.11
N PRO A 384 19.43 -30.68 7.13
CA PRO A 384 19.58 -32.12 6.98
C PRO A 384 18.89 -32.90 8.11
N VAL A 385 18.18 -33.98 7.74
CA VAL A 385 17.52 -34.90 8.69
C VAL A 385 18.54 -35.55 9.64
N ASN A 386 19.70 -35.92 9.13
CA ASN A 386 20.82 -36.46 9.88
C ASN A 386 22.14 -35.97 9.28
N ASP A 387 22.99 -35.35 10.09
CA ASP A 387 24.36 -34.97 9.73
C ASP A 387 25.21 -34.87 11.00
N SER A 388 26.53 -34.74 10.85
CA SER A 388 27.46 -34.62 11.97
C SER A 388 27.57 -33.20 12.55
N SER A 389 26.67 -32.28 12.20
CA SER A 389 26.81 -30.85 12.52
C SER A 389 25.63 -30.25 13.28
N ARG A 390 24.39 -30.53 12.85
CA ARG A 390 23.16 -29.96 13.41
C ARG A 390 22.03 -30.99 13.56
N ALA A 391 21.94 -32.02 12.71
CA ALA A 391 20.97 -33.13 12.71
C ALA A 391 19.54 -32.73 13.17
N ARG A 392 18.98 -31.70 12.54
CA ARG A 392 17.74 -31.04 13.02
C ARG A 392 16.59 -31.04 12.01
N GLY A 393 16.82 -31.49 10.79
CA GLY A 393 15.81 -31.48 9.75
C GLY A 393 14.63 -32.42 10.01
N THR A 394 13.54 -32.16 9.30
CA THR A 394 12.37 -33.03 9.22
C THR A 394 12.24 -33.61 7.81
N ILE A 395 11.41 -34.65 7.66
CA ILE A 395 10.99 -35.06 6.32
C ILE A 395 10.09 -33.95 5.75
N ARG A 396 10.21 -33.69 4.44
CA ARG A 396 9.45 -32.64 3.75
C ARG A 396 7.99 -33.08 3.55
N GLY A 397 7.07 -32.12 3.61
CA GLY A 397 5.65 -32.36 3.37
C GLY A 397 4.80 -32.53 4.63
N VAL A 398 3.56 -32.95 4.43
CA VAL A 398 2.52 -33.05 5.45
C VAL A 398 2.02 -34.46 5.71
N GLY A 399 2.56 -35.48 5.03
CA GLY A 399 2.11 -36.87 5.16
C GLY A 399 2.56 -37.55 6.46
N GLU A 400 2.36 -38.87 6.54
CA GLU A 400 2.70 -39.71 7.70
C GLU A 400 4.06 -40.41 7.57
N GLU A 401 4.86 -40.03 6.56
CA GLU A 401 6.15 -40.65 6.30
C GLU A 401 7.09 -40.52 7.50
N SER A 402 7.87 -41.59 7.72
CA SER A 402 8.88 -41.63 8.77
C SER A 402 10.17 -42.29 8.29
N GLN A 403 11.27 -41.98 8.97
CA GLN A 403 12.60 -42.52 8.72
C GLN A 403 13.31 -42.78 10.05
N GLU A 404 13.81 -44.00 10.23
CA GLU A 404 14.73 -44.32 11.33
C GLU A 404 16.14 -43.79 11.04
N ILE A 405 16.75 -43.18 12.04
CA ILE A 405 18.14 -42.72 11.98
C ILE A 405 18.89 -43.07 13.27
N ASP A 406 20.19 -43.30 13.15
CA ASP A 406 21.11 -43.13 14.27
C ASP A 406 21.66 -41.69 14.19
N ASN A 407 21.25 -40.85 15.13
CA ASN A 407 21.60 -39.44 15.12
C ASN A 407 23.10 -39.27 15.32
N GLN A 408 23.78 -38.71 14.31
CA GLN A 408 25.24 -38.60 14.31
C GLN A 408 25.80 -37.64 15.37
N LEU A 409 24.96 -36.76 15.93
CA LEU A 409 25.35 -35.86 17.03
C LEU A 409 25.10 -36.48 18.42
N SER A 410 23.93 -37.07 18.63
CA SER A 410 23.52 -37.57 19.95
C SER A 410 23.91 -39.03 20.18
N GLY A 411 24.21 -39.77 19.11
CA GLY A 411 24.43 -41.22 19.13
C GLY A 411 23.15 -42.02 19.42
N LYS A 412 21.98 -41.37 19.47
CA LYS A 412 20.71 -42.01 19.80
C LYS A 412 19.98 -42.43 18.53
N HIS A 413 19.31 -43.58 18.61
CA HIS A 413 18.35 -43.99 17.60
C HIS A 413 17.07 -43.13 17.70
N GLU A 414 16.59 -42.61 16.58
CA GLU A 414 15.43 -41.71 16.49
C GLU A 414 14.57 -42.05 15.27
N VAL A 415 13.24 -41.97 15.43
CA VAL A 415 12.29 -42.00 14.30
C VAL A 415 11.95 -40.56 13.93
N VAL A 416 12.20 -40.20 12.67
CA VAL A 416 12.00 -38.85 12.13
C VAL A 416 10.74 -38.83 11.27
N HIS A 417 9.81 -37.93 11.57
CA HIS A 417 8.59 -37.76 10.78
C HIS A 417 8.63 -36.53 9.85
N THR A 418 7.56 -36.34 9.08
CA THR A 418 7.34 -35.13 8.29
C THR A 418 7.14 -33.87 9.14
N TYR A 419 7.34 -32.70 8.53
CA TYR A 419 7.03 -31.42 9.15
C TYR A 419 5.57 -31.34 9.61
N GLY A 420 4.62 -31.73 8.76
CA GLY A 420 3.20 -31.73 9.12
C GLY A 420 2.87 -32.65 10.29
N TRP A 421 3.52 -33.83 10.37
CA TRP A 421 3.35 -34.73 11.51
C TRP A 421 3.72 -34.07 12.84
N TYR A 422 4.87 -33.39 12.90
CA TYR A 422 5.29 -32.71 14.13
C TYR A 422 4.36 -31.55 14.51
N LEU A 423 3.87 -30.78 13.53
CA LEU A 423 2.86 -29.75 13.78
C LEU A 423 1.55 -30.36 14.30
N ARG A 424 1.05 -31.44 13.68
CA ARG A 424 -0.15 -32.17 14.17
C ARG A 424 0.02 -32.64 15.61
N LYS A 425 1.19 -33.17 15.96
CA LYS A 425 1.49 -33.55 17.35
C LYS A 425 1.39 -32.36 18.31
N LEU A 426 2.03 -31.23 18.00
CA LEU A 426 1.96 -30.02 18.84
C LEU A 426 0.52 -29.51 18.99
N ILE A 427 -0.25 -29.53 17.90
CA ILE A 427 -1.68 -29.16 17.87
C ILE A 427 -2.51 -30.09 18.76
N ALA A 428 -2.36 -31.40 18.58
CA ALA A 428 -3.10 -32.42 19.33
C ALA A 428 -2.80 -32.35 20.82
N ASP A 429 -1.53 -32.23 21.20
CA ASP A 429 -1.11 -32.10 22.59
C ASP A 429 -1.65 -30.79 23.22
N THR A 430 -1.66 -29.69 22.47
CA THR A 430 -2.24 -28.40 22.90
C THR A 430 -3.74 -28.55 23.19
N ARG A 431 -4.49 -29.17 22.28
CA ARG A 431 -5.93 -29.44 22.45
C ARG A 431 -6.20 -30.37 23.62
N ALA A 432 -5.37 -31.39 23.83
CA ALA A 432 -5.50 -32.33 24.94
C ALA A 432 -5.35 -31.64 26.31
N LYS A 433 -4.64 -30.51 26.37
CA LYS A 433 -4.53 -29.65 27.56
C LYS A 433 -5.67 -28.63 27.70
N GLY A 434 -6.64 -28.63 26.78
CA GLY A 434 -7.73 -27.66 26.74
C GLY A 434 -7.31 -26.26 26.29
N ALA A 435 -6.14 -26.14 25.66
CA ALA A 435 -5.61 -24.90 25.13
C ALA A 435 -5.90 -24.76 23.62
N THR A 436 -5.81 -23.53 23.10
CA THR A 436 -6.09 -23.22 21.69
C THR A 436 -4.79 -23.11 20.88
N PRO A 437 -4.55 -23.99 19.90
CA PRO A 437 -3.40 -23.89 19.00
C PRO A 437 -3.63 -22.90 17.86
N ILE A 438 -2.58 -22.16 17.50
CA ILE A 438 -2.52 -21.22 16.37
C ILE A 438 -1.20 -21.46 15.64
N VAL A 439 -1.26 -21.67 14.32
CA VAL A 439 -0.07 -21.94 13.50
C VAL A 439 0.30 -20.70 12.69
N CYS A 440 1.57 -20.34 12.68
CA CYS A 440 2.12 -19.32 11.78
C CYS A 440 3.06 -19.98 10.75
N SER A 441 3.04 -19.50 9.50
CA SER A 441 4.13 -19.77 8.56
C SER A 441 5.45 -19.12 9.06
N PRO A 442 6.65 -19.64 8.69
CA PRO A 442 7.91 -19.01 9.07
C PRO A 442 8.05 -17.61 8.47
N ILE A 443 8.69 -16.68 9.19
CA ILE A 443 9.02 -15.35 8.62
C ILE A 443 9.88 -15.49 7.34
N PRO A 444 9.83 -14.53 6.40
CA PRO A 444 10.75 -14.53 5.27
C PRO A 444 12.17 -14.17 5.71
N ARG A 445 13.15 -14.74 5.00
CA ARG A 445 14.56 -14.34 5.10
C ARG A 445 14.77 -13.00 4.38
N ASN A 446 15.94 -12.38 4.57
CA ASN A 446 16.40 -11.28 3.72
C ASN A 446 16.87 -11.80 2.35
N GLY A 447 15.95 -12.45 1.64
CA GLY A 447 16.13 -12.99 0.29
C GLY A 447 15.16 -12.31 -0.65
N TRP A 448 15.66 -11.90 -1.81
CA TRP A 448 14.91 -11.10 -2.79
C TRP A 448 15.07 -11.68 -4.20
N GLU A 449 13.96 -11.73 -4.93
CA GLU A 449 13.86 -12.03 -6.36
C GLU A 449 13.44 -10.74 -7.06
N GLY A 450 14.42 -9.98 -7.58
CA GLY A 450 14.18 -8.59 -7.99
C GLY A 450 13.76 -7.72 -6.80
N ASP A 451 12.59 -7.10 -6.91
CA ASP A 451 11.98 -6.27 -5.86
C ASP A 451 10.98 -7.04 -4.99
N ARG A 452 10.91 -8.36 -5.15
CA ARG A 452 9.99 -9.23 -4.39
C ARG A 452 10.75 -10.01 -3.33
N VAL A 453 10.22 -10.08 -2.12
CA VAL A 453 10.78 -10.93 -1.05
C VAL A 453 10.50 -12.40 -1.38
N ALA A 454 11.48 -13.29 -1.23
CA ALA A 454 11.29 -14.71 -1.47
C ALA A 454 10.27 -15.31 -0.47
N ARG A 455 9.21 -15.95 -0.97
CA ARG A 455 8.20 -16.62 -0.14
C ARG A 455 8.52 -18.09 0.09
N ALA A 456 8.04 -18.60 1.21
CA ALA A 456 8.02 -20.04 1.51
C ALA A 456 6.74 -20.74 1.01
N SER A 457 6.02 -20.15 0.04
CA SER A 457 4.68 -20.56 -0.45
C SER A 457 4.64 -21.89 -1.20
N GLN A 458 5.79 -22.54 -1.42
CA GLN A 458 5.93 -23.86 -2.04
C GLN A 458 6.68 -24.84 -1.12
N SER A 459 6.85 -24.51 0.16
CA SER A 459 7.60 -25.31 1.13
C SER A 459 7.00 -25.19 2.54
N TYR A 460 7.80 -24.88 3.57
CA TYR A 460 7.37 -24.84 4.96
C TYR A 460 6.25 -23.83 5.25
N GLY A 461 6.09 -22.79 4.44
CA GLY A 461 4.92 -21.90 4.52
C GLY A 461 3.65 -22.60 4.07
N LEU A 462 3.70 -23.28 2.92
CA LEU A 462 2.61 -24.11 2.40
C LEU A 462 2.25 -25.25 3.35
N TRP A 463 3.23 -26.03 3.80
CA TRP A 463 2.96 -27.19 4.68
C TRP A 463 2.42 -26.79 6.05
N ALA A 464 2.78 -25.61 6.55
CA ALA A 464 2.17 -25.06 7.76
C ALA A 464 0.69 -24.72 7.52
N ALA A 465 0.36 -24.10 6.39
CA ALA A 465 -1.00 -23.78 5.99
C ALA A 465 -1.85 -25.06 5.83
N GLU A 466 -1.38 -26.01 5.02
CA GLU A 466 -2.07 -27.28 4.76
C GLU A 466 -2.30 -28.08 6.05
N THR A 467 -1.31 -28.12 6.95
CA THR A 467 -1.47 -28.81 8.24
C THR A 467 -2.49 -28.11 9.13
N ALA A 468 -2.46 -26.77 9.17
CA ALA A 468 -3.41 -26.01 9.96
C ALA A 468 -4.85 -26.14 9.45
N GLU A 469 -5.02 -26.12 8.12
CA GLU A 469 -6.30 -26.36 7.45
C GLU A 469 -6.83 -27.77 7.73
N ALA A 470 -5.99 -28.80 7.55
CA ALA A 470 -6.37 -30.19 7.81
C ALA A 470 -6.77 -30.43 9.28
N GLU A 471 -6.10 -29.74 10.21
CA GLU A 471 -6.42 -29.83 11.64
C GLU A 471 -7.56 -28.90 12.06
N GLY A 472 -8.05 -28.01 11.19
CA GLY A 472 -9.07 -27.02 11.53
C GLY A 472 -8.61 -26.06 12.64
N VAL A 473 -7.36 -25.61 12.60
CA VAL A 473 -6.80 -24.61 13.52
C VAL A 473 -6.56 -23.29 12.80
N LEU A 474 -6.49 -22.20 13.56
CA LEU A 474 -6.21 -20.88 12.99
C LEU A 474 -4.80 -20.87 12.38
N PHE A 475 -4.71 -20.42 11.13
CA PHE A 475 -3.46 -20.23 10.42
C PHE A 475 -3.22 -18.76 10.11
N ILE A 476 -2.05 -18.25 10.50
CA ILE A 476 -1.57 -16.93 10.12
C ILE A 476 -0.48 -17.10 9.05
N ASP A 477 -0.72 -16.61 7.83
CA ASP A 477 0.31 -16.56 6.80
C ASP A 477 1.30 -15.41 7.04
N LEU A 478 2.07 -15.56 8.11
CA LEU A 478 3.05 -14.59 8.57
C LEU A 478 4.15 -14.34 7.51
N ASN A 479 4.51 -15.36 6.72
CA ASN A 479 5.46 -15.25 5.62
C ASN A 479 5.02 -14.19 4.60
N GLU A 480 3.77 -14.28 4.13
CA GLU A 480 3.23 -13.36 3.13
C GLU A 480 2.97 -11.96 3.70
N LEU A 481 2.44 -11.86 4.93
CA LEU A 481 2.21 -10.57 5.60
C LEU A 481 3.51 -9.77 5.73
N ILE A 482 4.58 -10.43 6.21
CA ILE A 482 5.89 -9.78 6.34
C ILE A 482 6.52 -9.53 4.97
N ALA A 483 6.39 -10.43 4.00
CA ALA A 483 6.93 -10.22 2.66
C ALA A 483 6.35 -8.94 2.02
N ARG A 484 5.03 -8.73 2.10
CA ARG A 484 4.38 -7.50 1.62
C ARG A 484 4.88 -6.26 2.35
N ARG A 485 5.05 -6.36 3.66
CA ARG A 485 5.58 -5.28 4.50
C ARG A 485 6.99 -4.87 4.11
N TYR A 486 7.87 -5.85 3.92
CA TYR A 486 9.24 -5.60 3.48
C TYR A 486 9.31 -5.04 2.07
N GLU A 487 8.46 -5.51 1.15
CA GLU A 487 8.38 -4.96 -0.22
C GLU A 487 8.01 -3.49 -0.23
N GLN A 488 7.03 -3.09 0.58
CA GLN A 488 6.64 -1.68 0.71
C GLN A 488 7.75 -0.81 1.31
N MET A 489 8.55 -1.36 2.23
CA MET A 489 9.71 -0.66 2.78
C MET A 489 10.89 -0.55 1.80
N GLY A 490 10.99 -1.50 0.87
CA GLY A 490 12.06 -1.61 -0.10
C GLY A 490 13.32 -2.28 0.46
N ARG A 491 14.02 -3.01 -0.42
CA ARG A 491 15.19 -3.83 -0.10
C ARG A 491 16.30 -3.10 0.69
N PRO A 492 16.70 -1.86 0.36
CA PRO A 492 17.78 -1.18 1.10
C PRO A 492 17.42 -0.95 2.57
N ARG A 493 16.20 -0.50 2.86
CA ARG A 493 15.73 -0.25 4.23
C ARG A 493 15.55 -1.54 5.01
N VAL A 494 14.98 -2.56 4.38
CA VAL A 494 14.83 -3.87 5.01
C VAL A 494 16.20 -4.44 5.38
N THR A 495 17.16 -4.41 4.44
CA THR A 495 18.51 -4.94 4.68
C THR A 495 19.26 -4.20 5.78
N SER A 496 19.14 -2.88 5.86
CA SER A 496 19.89 -2.09 6.84
C SER A 496 19.20 -1.96 8.20
N LEU A 497 17.86 -1.98 8.23
CA LEU A 497 17.09 -1.75 9.44
C LEU A 497 16.56 -3.04 10.05
N CYS A 498 16.02 -3.96 9.25
CA CYS A 498 15.33 -5.16 9.76
C CYS A 498 16.26 -6.32 10.08
N PHE A 499 17.50 -6.29 9.60
CA PHE A 499 18.48 -7.34 9.80
C PHE A 499 19.80 -6.74 10.31
N PRO A 500 20.52 -7.40 11.23
CA PRO A 500 21.88 -7.02 11.57
C PRO A 500 22.79 -7.08 10.34
N PRO A 501 23.94 -6.38 10.34
CA PRO A 501 24.89 -6.44 9.23
C PRO A 501 25.29 -7.89 8.90
N ALA A 502 25.24 -8.24 7.61
CA ALA A 502 25.55 -9.58 7.09
C ALA A 502 24.65 -10.73 7.61
N GLU A 503 23.51 -10.44 8.26
CA GLU A 503 22.49 -11.42 8.61
C GLU A 503 21.41 -11.52 7.54
N HIS A 504 20.93 -12.74 7.31
CA HIS A 504 19.87 -13.01 6.33
C HIS A 504 18.67 -13.73 6.93
N THR A 505 18.73 -14.16 8.19
CA THR A 505 17.65 -14.93 8.84
C THR A 505 17.21 -14.27 10.13
N HIS A 506 18.15 -13.85 10.98
CA HIS A 506 17.81 -13.23 12.25
C HIS A 506 17.54 -11.75 12.07
N THR A 507 16.40 -11.28 12.57
CA THR A 507 16.05 -9.87 12.51
C THR A 507 16.75 -9.05 13.59
N SER A 508 16.90 -7.76 13.35
CA SER A 508 17.25 -6.78 14.38
C SER A 508 16.05 -6.56 15.30
N ALA A 509 16.21 -5.79 16.38
CA ALA A 509 15.08 -5.37 17.21
C ALA A 509 13.98 -4.68 16.37
N PHE A 510 14.39 -3.87 15.39
CA PHE A 510 13.50 -3.17 14.49
C PHE A 510 12.71 -4.15 13.60
N GLY A 511 13.39 -5.12 12.97
CA GLY A 511 12.73 -6.15 12.16
C GLY A 511 11.79 -7.04 12.98
N ALA A 512 12.19 -7.40 14.21
CA ALA A 512 11.37 -8.20 15.12
C ALA A 512 10.07 -7.49 15.51
N ARG A 513 10.10 -6.16 15.72
CA ARG A 513 8.89 -5.36 16.02
C ARG A 513 7.92 -5.33 14.84
N ILE A 514 8.45 -5.18 13.63
CA ILE A 514 7.64 -5.24 12.40
C ILE A 514 6.98 -6.61 12.26
N ASN A 515 7.74 -7.68 12.44
CA ASN A 515 7.23 -9.05 12.35
C ASN A 515 6.16 -9.32 13.41
N ALA A 516 6.34 -8.84 14.64
CA ALA A 516 5.35 -8.97 15.70
C ALA A 516 4.05 -8.23 15.40
N ALA A 517 4.14 -7.05 14.76
CA ALA A 517 2.97 -6.32 14.31
C ALA A 517 2.21 -7.08 13.21
N CYS A 518 2.94 -7.73 12.28
CA CYS A 518 2.31 -8.62 11.30
C CYS A 518 1.62 -9.83 11.94
N VAL A 519 2.10 -10.35 13.09
CA VAL A 519 1.35 -11.38 13.83
C VAL A 519 0.03 -10.81 14.36
N VAL A 520 0.02 -9.61 14.93
CA VAL A 520 -1.21 -8.96 15.42
C VAL A 520 -2.19 -8.68 14.26
N GLU A 521 -1.68 -8.21 13.13
CA GLU A 521 -2.45 -8.03 11.89
C GLU A 521 -3.09 -9.34 11.45
N GLY A 522 -2.31 -10.44 11.45
CA GLY A 522 -2.82 -11.78 11.17
C GLY A 522 -3.87 -12.26 12.17
N LEU A 523 -3.71 -11.99 13.47
CA LEU A 523 -4.75 -12.31 14.45
C LEU A 523 -6.05 -11.55 14.14
N ARG A 524 -5.96 -10.27 13.75
CA ARG A 524 -7.11 -9.42 13.41
C ARG A 524 -7.82 -9.81 12.12
N SER A 525 -7.14 -10.47 11.17
CA SER A 525 -7.80 -10.97 9.96
C SER A 525 -8.73 -12.16 10.22
N HIS A 526 -8.72 -12.73 11.44
CA HIS A 526 -9.66 -13.76 11.86
C HIS A 526 -10.61 -13.21 12.91
N ALA A 527 -11.83 -12.84 12.50
CA ALA A 527 -12.82 -12.22 13.38
C ALA A 527 -13.14 -13.05 14.63
N ASP A 528 -13.08 -14.38 14.52
CA ASP A 528 -13.35 -15.31 15.61
C ASP A 528 -12.12 -15.64 16.46
N CYS A 529 -10.98 -14.96 16.24
CA CYS A 529 -9.76 -15.22 16.98
C CYS A 529 -9.93 -14.81 18.47
N PRO A 530 -9.84 -15.75 19.41
CA PRO A 530 -10.08 -15.46 20.82
C PRO A 530 -9.02 -14.55 21.45
N LEU A 531 -7.84 -14.42 20.82
CA LEU A 531 -6.78 -13.53 21.29
C LEU A 531 -7.09 -12.05 21.08
N LEU A 532 -8.05 -11.70 20.20
CA LEU A 532 -8.41 -10.30 19.94
C LEU A 532 -8.91 -9.58 21.18
N GLY A 533 -9.60 -10.29 22.07
CA GLY A 533 -10.11 -9.74 23.33
C GLY A 533 -9.01 -9.33 24.32
N TYR A 534 -7.77 -9.77 24.12
CA TYR A 534 -6.62 -9.47 24.98
C TYR A 534 -5.63 -8.48 24.36
N LEU A 535 -5.84 -8.06 23.11
CA LEU A 535 -5.01 -7.01 22.51
C LEU A 535 -5.29 -5.67 23.18
N ARG A 536 -4.24 -4.87 23.36
CA ARG A 536 -4.42 -3.47 23.77
C ARG A 536 -5.14 -2.70 22.67
N LYS A 537 -5.88 -1.66 23.05
CA LYS A 537 -6.58 -0.77 22.10
C LYS A 537 -5.63 -0.09 21.10
N ASP A 538 -4.40 0.16 21.53
CA ASP A 538 -3.33 0.78 20.75
C ASP A 538 -2.42 -0.25 20.03
N ALA A 539 -2.76 -1.54 20.09
CA ALA A 539 -2.10 -2.54 19.25
C ALA A 539 -2.39 -2.24 17.77
N PRO A 540 -1.40 -2.48 16.88
CA PRO A 540 -1.50 -2.12 15.46
C PRO A 540 -2.70 -2.76 14.77
#